data_AF-A0A0A1U3I2-F1
#
_entry.id   AF-A0A0A1U3I2-F1
#
_cell.length_a   1.000
_cell.length_b   1.000
_cell.length_c   1.000
_cell.angle_alpha   90.00
_cell.angle_beta   90.00
_cell.angle_gamma   90.00
#
_symmetry.space_group_name_H-M   'P 1'
#
loop_
_entity.id
_entity.type
_entity.pdbx_description
1 polymer ?
#
loop_
_entity_poly.entity_id
_entity_poly.type
_entity_poly.pdbx_seq_one_letter_code
_entity_poly.pdbx_strand_id
1 'polypeptide(L)'
;MKRFTVSLVFLCFVFVSLCVQAEETRECVPKTINEDEGFVSLVGSLCTSNSVYCFNSTFRFNGNSSFYSIITSGTLTFDCKFNLYTYTSNLILSENSITTVSLPIHIQNSFTLHSNSLAKIEGYFSIAGKLLILNPKLDIPPLVLWNSPYLHLNRNMSERSDFSIVNPIDNTKYTAKNNIVKCVLTNSLYGDNYKTISTYGFDYPHCPCNDNVTDCQLYLANNISAYNFDSKQLAYTTLHIEKDTRITNAQNIKTMIMSDDVSLDLNGVFISSNITFSIGEVVVKDIQNTQSTFMYNSTNNELICTNSISSDILVNDKVNYIKINCSSTIESMQINNDKFVYITKEVKEIQSLNFNNYGMSSTIIIYLESENTIMQTQPFQNCVLMTITSSEMNCLKCNSKTQLLNNKCVNLEKNCLIYDANNHCSFCKYGYLLNKNNECVQSTNGCLVGTTENCYKCETNKQMINRICVTNTICKLTDGNSCLKCSAGDYTTRCESCEANCELCENGKCTLCKQNYLLQDSNKCEYEGISFTNGKHIIS
;
A
#
# COMPACT_ATOMS: atom_id res chain seq x y z
N MET A 1 -37.62 -34.60 -68.11
CA MET A 1 -38.17 -33.23 -68.08
C MET A 1 -39.30 -33.21 -67.03
N LYS A 2 -39.31 -32.20 -66.12
CA LYS A 2 -40.15 -32.05 -64.89
C LYS A 2 -39.67 -32.93 -63.71
N ARG A 3 -39.06 -32.48 -62.60
CA ARG A 3 -39.03 -31.23 -61.78
C ARG A 3 -40.30 -30.97 -60.94
N PHE A 4 -40.08 -30.90 -59.61
CA PHE A 4 -40.90 -30.39 -58.49
C PHE A 4 -42.16 -31.22 -58.15
N THR A 5 -42.53 -31.52 -56.89
CA THR A 5 -42.54 -30.69 -55.66
C THR A 5 -42.80 -31.61 -54.44
N VAL A 6 -41.90 -31.69 -53.45
CA VAL A 6 -42.21 -32.17 -52.08
C VAL A 6 -41.44 -31.29 -51.11
N SER A 7 -42.02 -30.14 -50.75
CA SER A 7 -41.59 -29.26 -49.65
C SER A 7 -42.52 -28.05 -49.63
N LEU A 8 -43.75 -28.20 -49.15
CA LEU A 8 -44.60 -27.03 -48.84
C LEU A 8 -45.81 -27.36 -47.94
N VAL A 9 -45.63 -28.17 -46.89
CA VAL A 9 -46.70 -28.35 -45.87
C VAL A 9 -46.18 -28.14 -44.44
N PHE A 10 -44.86 -28.20 -44.21
CA PHE A 10 -44.30 -27.99 -42.87
C PHE A 10 -43.91 -26.54 -42.53
N LEU A 11 -44.07 -25.59 -43.46
CA LEU A 11 -43.65 -24.19 -43.27
C LEU A 11 -44.79 -23.21 -42.92
N CYS A 12 -46.05 -23.66 -42.85
CA CYS A 12 -47.18 -22.80 -42.47
C CYS A 12 -47.61 -22.94 -41.01
N PHE A 13 -47.09 -23.91 -40.26
CA PHE A 13 -47.42 -24.09 -38.83
C PHE A 13 -46.34 -23.59 -37.86
N VAL A 14 -45.19 -23.15 -38.35
CA VAL A 14 -44.06 -22.71 -37.50
C VAL A 14 -44.07 -21.20 -37.19
N PHE A 15 -44.98 -20.41 -37.79
CA PHE A 15 -45.10 -18.96 -37.51
C PHE A 15 -46.22 -18.55 -36.55
N VAL A 16 -46.96 -19.49 -35.95
CA VAL A 16 -48.04 -19.20 -34.99
C VAL A 16 -47.66 -19.53 -33.53
N SER A 17 -46.49 -20.12 -33.29
CA SER A 17 -46.15 -20.71 -31.98
C SER A 17 -45.24 -19.86 -31.07
N LEU A 18 -45.28 -18.53 -31.13
CA LEU A 18 -44.54 -17.67 -30.19
C LEU A 18 -45.34 -16.42 -29.80
N CYS A 19 -46.52 -16.58 -29.17
CA CYS A 19 -47.12 -15.56 -28.29
C CYS A 19 -48.38 -16.01 -27.50
N VAL A 20 -48.50 -17.29 -27.12
CA VAL A 20 -49.77 -17.88 -26.61
C VAL A 20 -49.98 -17.74 -25.09
N GLN A 21 -49.23 -16.90 -24.37
CA GLN A 21 -49.41 -16.78 -22.90
C GLN A 21 -50.15 -15.52 -22.41
N ALA A 22 -50.88 -14.83 -23.29
CA ALA A 22 -51.79 -13.73 -22.90
C ALA A 22 -53.01 -13.62 -23.83
N GLU A 23 -53.61 -14.75 -24.20
CA GLU A 23 -54.71 -14.79 -25.20
C GLU A 23 -56.02 -14.16 -24.72
N GLU A 24 -56.20 -13.86 -23.43
CA GLU A 24 -57.50 -13.40 -22.92
C GLU A 24 -57.80 -11.90 -23.08
N THR A 25 -56.90 -11.11 -23.68
CA THR A 25 -57.11 -9.64 -23.77
C THR A 25 -56.94 -9.02 -25.15
N ARG A 26 -56.67 -9.78 -26.22
CA ARG A 26 -56.43 -9.19 -27.55
C ARG A 26 -57.73 -9.06 -28.34
N GLU A 27 -58.31 -7.86 -28.40
CA GLU A 27 -59.54 -7.63 -29.17
C GLU A 27 -59.26 -7.16 -30.59
N CYS A 28 -58.30 -6.24 -30.75
CA CYS A 28 -58.11 -5.49 -32.00
C CYS A 28 -56.64 -5.43 -32.43
N VAL A 29 -56.42 -5.63 -33.73
CA VAL A 29 -55.10 -5.45 -34.39
C VAL A 29 -55.24 -4.49 -35.57
N PRO A 30 -54.23 -3.70 -35.89
CA PRO A 30 -54.31 -2.77 -37.02
C PRO A 30 -54.35 -3.54 -38.35
N LYS A 31 -55.13 -3.05 -39.33
CA LYS A 31 -55.17 -3.66 -40.68
C LYS A 31 -53.84 -3.51 -41.41
N THR A 32 -53.17 -2.38 -41.21
CA THR A 32 -51.87 -2.03 -41.79
C THR A 32 -51.06 -1.16 -40.80
N ILE A 33 -50.05 -0.43 -41.27
CA ILE A 33 -49.22 0.43 -40.42
C ILE A 33 -49.82 1.82 -40.15
N ASN A 34 -50.96 2.18 -40.76
CA ASN A 34 -51.59 3.49 -40.59
C ASN A 34 -52.95 3.37 -39.91
N GLU A 35 -53.24 4.29 -39.00
CA GLU A 35 -54.51 4.35 -38.29
C GLU A 35 -55.73 4.61 -39.19
N ASP A 36 -55.58 5.42 -40.25
CA ASP A 36 -56.62 5.74 -41.25
C ASP A 36 -57.24 4.47 -41.88
N GLU A 37 -56.48 3.38 -41.92
CA GLU A 37 -56.89 2.14 -42.56
C GLU A 37 -57.72 1.25 -41.61
N GLY A 38 -57.76 1.58 -40.32
CA GLY A 38 -58.59 0.96 -39.30
C GLY A 38 -58.05 -0.36 -38.75
N PHE A 39 -58.90 -1.07 -38.03
CA PHE A 39 -58.54 -2.24 -37.23
C PHE A 39 -59.39 -3.47 -37.59
N VAL A 40 -58.85 -4.66 -37.36
CA VAL A 40 -59.54 -5.95 -37.45
C VAL A 40 -59.77 -6.46 -36.03
N SER A 41 -60.99 -6.89 -35.76
CA SER A 41 -61.30 -7.59 -34.52
C SER A 41 -60.94 -9.07 -34.61
N LEU A 42 -60.28 -9.57 -33.58
CA LEU A 42 -59.93 -10.98 -33.43
C LEU A 42 -61.05 -11.79 -32.77
N VAL A 43 -62.01 -11.13 -32.11
CA VAL A 43 -63.06 -11.77 -31.30
C VAL A 43 -64.47 -11.60 -31.90
N GLY A 44 -64.57 -11.05 -33.12
CA GLY A 44 -65.83 -10.88 -33.85
C GLY A 44 -66.70 -9.69 -33.43
N SER A 45 -66.31 -8.94 -32.38
CA SER A 45 -66.91 -7.65 -32.01
C SER A 45 -66.36 -6.49 -32.86
N LEU A 46 -67.01 -5.33 -32.91
CA LEU A 46 -66.42 -4.16 -33.55
C LEU A 46 -65.29 -3.57 -32.68
N CYS A 47 -64.20 -3.15 -33.29
CA CYS A 47 -63.15 -2.40 -32.61
C CYS A 47 -63.66 -1.00 -32.26
N THR A 48 -63.76 -0.73 -30.96
CA THR A 48 -64.23 0.57 -30.43
C THR A 48 -63.17 1.18 -29.52
N SER A 49 -63.34 2.44 -29.13
CA SER A 49 -62.44 3.09 -28.17
C SER A 49 -62.31 2.33 -26.83
N ASN A 50 -63.26 1.46 -26.49
CA ASN A 50 -63.24 0.64 -25.29
C ASN A 50 -62.48 -0.68 -25.45
N SER A 51 -61.96 -0.97 -26.65
CA SER A 51 -61.26 -2.21 -26.96
C SER A 51 -59.79 -2.20 -26.55
N VAL A 52 -59.20 -3.39 -26.52
CA VAL A 52 -57.77 -3.59 -26.31
C VAL A 52 -57.06 -3.78 -27.65
N TYR A 53 -56.07 -2.92 -27.91
CA TYR A 53 -55.35 -2.84 -29.18
C TYR A 53 -53.94 -3.38 -29.04
N CYS A 54 -53.56 -4.28 -29.95
CA CYS A 54 -52.25 -4.93 -29.94
C CYS A 54 -51.39 -4.51 -31.13
N PHE A 55 -50.15 -4.11 -30.84
CA PHE A 55 -49.16 -3.68 -31.83
C PHE A 55 -47.89 -4.53 -31.69
N ASN A 56 -47.39 -5.01 -32.83
CA ASN A 56 -46.18 -5.83 -32.91
C ASN A 56 -45.15 -5.32 -33.94
N SER A 57 -45.43 -4.18 -34.59
CA SER A 57 -44.58 -3.53 -35.59
C SER A 57 -44.92 -2.04 -35.67
N THR A 58 -43.99 -1.23 -36.17
CA THR A 58 -44.15 0.23 -36.35
C THR A 58 -45.55 0.63 -36.81
N PHE A 59 -46.16 1.58 -36.11
CA PHE A 59 -47.52 2.04 -36.37
C PHE A 59 -47.59 3.57 -36.31
N ARG A 60 -48.31 4.15 -37.28
CA ARG A 60 -48.51 5.59 -37.44
C ARG A 60 -49.91 5.96 -37.02
N PHE A 61 -49.99 6.74 -35.94
CA PHE A 61 -51.22 7.34 -35.48
C PHE A 61 -51.55 8.57 -36.32
N ASN A 62 -52.83 8.84 -36.48
CA ASN A 62 -53.32 10.11 -36.97
C ASN A 62 -53.25 11.18 -35.87
N GLY A 63 -53.26 10.77 -34.60
CA GLY A 63 -53.39 11.69 -33.48
C GLY A 63 -54.81 12.23 -33.38
N ASN A 64 -55.33 12.37 -32.15
CA ASN A 64 -56.74 12.61 -31.81
C ASN A 64 -57.62 11.35 -31.65
N SER A 65 -57.01 10.17 -31.51
CA SER A 65 -57.75 8.94 -31.19
C SER A 65 -57.62 8.55 -29.73
N SER A 66 -58.64 7.85 -29.24
CA SER A 66 -58.75 7.38 -27.86
C SER A 66 -58.84 5.85 -27.83
N PHE A 67 -57.92 5.24 -27.09
CA PHE A 67 -57.80 3.79 -26.94
C PHE A 67 -57.92 3.40 -25.48
N TYR A 68 -58.76 2.43 -25.13
CA TYR A 68 -58.83 1.98 -23.75
C TYR A 68 -57.51 1.34 -23.29
N SER A 69 -56.96 0.41 -24.08
CA SER A 69 -55.67 -0.21 -23.77
C SER A 69 -54.85 -0.43 -25.03
N ILE A 70 -53.57 -0.09 -24.95
CA ILE A 70 -52.56 -0.32 -25.98
C ILE A 70 -51.55 -1.31 -25.41
N ILE A 71 -51.42 -2.47 -26.05
CA ILE A 71 -50.44 -3.50 -25.74
C ILE A 71 -49.40 -3.57 -26.86
N THR A 72 -48.14 -3.50 -26.50
CA THR A 72 -47.01 -3.49 -27.44
C THR A 72 -46.13 -4.70 -27.21
N SER A 73 -45.59 -5.28 -28.28
CA SER A 73 -44.68 -6.43 -28.26
C SER A 73 -43.61 -6.28 -29.35
N GLY A 74 -42.44 -6.88 -29.15
CA GLY A 74 -41.32 -6.77 -30.10
C GLY A 74 -40.69 -5.37 -30.14
N THR A 75 -40.10 -5.00 -31.28
CA THR A 75 -39.54 -3.64 -31.49
C THR A 75 -40.52 -2.78 -32.28
N LEU A 76 -40.90 -1.63 -31.72
CA LEU A 76 -42.00 -0.81 -32.18
C LEU A 76 -41.65 0.68 -32.12
N THR A 77 -42.10 1.42 -33.12
CA THR A 77 -42.10 2.89 -33.10
C THR A 77 -43.53 3.39 -33.26
N PHE A 78 -43.94 4.24 -32.33
CA PHE A 78 -45.15 5.06 -32.40
C PHE A 78 -44.77 6.42 -32.96
N ASP A 79 -45.21 6.64 -34.19
CA ASP A 79 -45.03 7.88 -34.93
C ASP A 79 -46.42 8.51 -35.18
N CYS A 80 -46.47 9.82 -35.41
CA CYS A 80 -47.72 10.50 -35.68
C CYS A 80 -47.65 11.37 -36.92
N LYS A 81 -48.72 11.33 -37.70
CA LYS A 81 -48.90 12.13 -38.90
C LYS A 81 -49.11 13.62 -38.58
N PHE A 82 -49.62 13.93 -37.39
CA PHE A 82 -49.96 15.28 -36.95
C PHE A 82 -49.50 15.54 -35.49
N ASN A 83 -49.30 16.80 -35.09
CA ASN A 83 -48.95 17.16 -33.70
C ASN A 83 -50.18 17.13 -32.76
N LEU A 84 -50.96 16.06 -32.79
CA LEU A 84 -52.15 15.85 -31.97
C LEU A 84 -51.92 14.74 -30.94
N TYR A 85 -52.53 14.89 -29.76
CA TYR A 85 -52.42 13.89 -28.70
C TYR A 85 -53.17 12.60 -29.06
N THR A 86 -52.50 11.48 -28.89
CA THR A 86 -53.13 10.16 -28.79
C THR A 86 -53.43 9.89 -27.33
N TYR A 87 -54.66 9.46 -27.04
CA TYR A 87 -55.11 9.19 -25.68
C TYR A 87 -55.20 7.69 -25.47
N THR A 88 -54.67 7.21 -24.34
CA THR A 88 -54.95 5.85 -23.89
C THR A 88 -55.21 5.77 -22.40
N SER A 89 -56.09 4.87 -21.96
CA SER A 89 -56.22 4.62 -20.52
C SER A 89 -55.05 3.79 -20.00
N ASN A 90 -54.61 2.77 -20.76
CA ASN A 90 -53.52 1.88 -20.36
C ASN A 90 -52.52 1.67 -21.49
N LEU A 91 -51.23 1.87 -21.22
CA LEU A 91 -50.15 1.46 -22.10
C LEU A 91 -49.38 0.31 -21.46
N ILE A 92 -49.24 -0.80 -22.18
CA ILE A 92 -48.57 -2.01 -21.67
C ILE A 92 -47.46 -2.41 -22.66
N LEU A 93 -46.24 -2.46 -22.15
CA LEU A 93 -45.07 -2.98 -22.84
C LEU A 93 -44.85 -4.43 -22.40
N SER A 94 -45.06 -5.37 -23.33
CA SER A 94 -44.87 -6.79 -23.07
C SER A 94 -43.39 -7.11 -22.82
N GLU A 95 -43.12 -8.32 -22.33
CA GLU A 95 -41.76 -8.77 -22.05
C GLU A 95 -40.86 -8.66 -23.29
N ASN A 96 -39.61 -8.23 -23.10
CA ASN A 96 -38.61 -8.05 -24.16
C ASN A 96 -39.04 -7.09 -25.29
N SER A 97 -39.98 -6.19 -25.03
CA SER A 97 -40.39 -5.17 -26.00
C SER A 97 -39.50 -3.93 -25.98
N ILE A 98 -39.28 -3.32 -27.14
CA ILE A 98 -38.62 -2.02 -27.27
C ILE A 98 -39.60 -1.10 -27.97
N THR A 99 -40.17 -0.13 -27.25
CA THR A 99 -41.14 0.80 -27.83
C THR A 99 -40.58 2.22 -27.82
N THR A 100 -40.48 2.83 -28.99
CA THR A 100 -40.12 4.24 -29.16
C THR A 100 -41.39 5.05 -29.36
N VAL A 101 -41.65 6.02 -28.49
CA VAL A 101 -42.83 6.90 -28.54
C VAL A 101 -42.38 8.28 -28.95
N SER A 102 -42.48 8.57 -30.24
CA SER A 102 -42.06 9.86 -30.82
C SER A 102 -43.22 10.84 -31.00
N LEU A 103 -44.46 10.42 -30.69
CA LEU A 103 -45.67 11.22 -30.81
C LEU A 103 -46.15 11.82 -29.48
N PRO A 104 -47.02 12.85 -29.51
CA PRO A 104 -47.74 13.32 -28.34
C PRO A 104 -48.71 12.27 -27.79
N ILE A 105 -48.44 11.72 -26.59
CA ILE A 105 -49.30 10.71 -25.96
C ILE A 105 -49.76 11.14 -24.57
N HIS A 106 -51.00 10.81 -24.23
CA HIS A 106 -51.57 10.99 -22.89
C HIS A 106 -52.10 9.65 -22.36
N ILE A 107 -51.56 9.21 -21.23
CA ILE A 107 -51.94 7.97 -20.53
C ILE A 107 -52.77 8.34 -19.30
N GLN A 108 -53.98 7.82 -19.16
CA GLN A 108 -54.91 8.25 -18.10
C GLN A 108 -54.83 7.44 -16.80
N ASN A 109 -54.58 6.12 -16.89
CA ASN A 109 -54.69 5.22 -15.73
C ASN A 109 -53.40 4.47 -15.43
N SER A 110 -52.77 3.83 -16.43
CA SER A 110 -51.56 3.06 -16.16
C SER A 110 -50.59 2.98 -17.32
N PHE A 111 -49.30 2.98 -16.99
CA PHE A 111 -48.22 2.63 -17.88
C PHE A 111 -47.46 1.45 -17.28
N THR A 112 -47.52 0.28 -17.91
CA THR A 112 -46.94 -0.96 -17.42
C THR A 112 -45.78 -1.41 -18.28
N LEU A 113 -44.64 -1.69 -17.67
CA LEU A 113 -43.45 -2.26 -18.30
C LEU A 113 -43.20 -3.66 -17.74
N HIS A 114 -43.28 -4.68 -18.59
CA HIS A 114 -42.87 -6.04 -18.23
C HIS A 114 -41.35 -6.19 -18.27
N SER A 115 -40.87 -7.37 -17.88
CA SER A 115 -39.45 -7.68 -17.75
C SER A 115 -38.70 -7.49 -19.08
N ASN A 116 -37.49 -6.94 -18.99
CA ASN A 116 -36.62 -6.61 -20.13
C ASN A 116 -37.26 -5.72 -21.20
N SER A 117 -38.35 -5.01 -20.89
CA SER A 117 -38.91 -4.03 -21.82
C SER A 117 -38.22 -2.67 -21.68
N LEU A 118 -38.14 -1.92 -22.78
CA LEU A 118 -37.55 -0.60 -22.88
C LEU A 118 -38.55 0.35 -23.55
N ALA A 119 -38.92 1.42 -22.85
CA ALA A 119 -39.64 2.53 -23.45
C ALA A 119 -38.69 3.70 -23.75
N LYS A 120 -38.62 4.16 -25.01
CA LYS A 120 -37.92 5.39 -25.39
C LYS A 120 -38.93 6.48 -25.66
N ILE A 121 -39.07 7.44 -24.75
CA ILE A 121 -40.03 8.53 -24.87
C ILE A 121 -39.34 9.74 -25.49
N GLU A 122 -39.66 10.02 -26.74
CA GLU A 122 -39.03 11.08 -27.56
C GLU A 122 -40.01 12.21 -27.93
N GLY A 123 -41.32 11.94 -27.88
CA GLY A 123 -42.39 12.92 -28.11
C GLY A 123 -42.97 13.51 -26.82
N TYR A 124 -43.93 14.44 -26.93
CA TYR A 124 -44.67 14.98 -25.78
C TYR A 124 -45.35 13.85 -25.01
N PHE A 125 -45.11 13.77 -23.71
CA PHE A 125 -45.62 12.66 -22.92
C PHE A 125 -46.31 13.14 -21.65
N SER A 126 -47.53 12.69 -21.46
CA SER A 126 -48.33 12.99 -20.27
C SER A 126 -48.88 11.71 -19.67
N ILE A 127 -48.78 11.56 -18.36
CA ILE A 127 -49.27 10.39 -17.64
C ILE A 127 -50.01 10.79 -16.37
N ALA A 128 -51.15 10.14 -16.15
CA ALA A 128 -51.94 10.08 -14.95
C ALA A 128 -51.98 8.62 -14.44
N GLY A 129 -52.28 8.45 -13.16
CA GLY A 129 -52.34 7.14 -12.52
C GLY A 129 -50.97 6.46 -12.34
N LYS A 130 -50.87 5.16 -12.60
CA LYS A 130 -49.77 4.32 -12.11
C LYS A 130 -48.71 4.04 -13.17
N LEU A 131 -47.44 4.31 -12.86
CA LEU A 131 -46.31 3.67 -13.54
C LEU A 131 -45.98 2.36 -12.81
N LEU A 132 -46.13 1.25 -13.53
CA LEU A 132 -45.93 -0.12 -13.05
C LEU A 132 -44.72 -0.73 -13.76
N ILE A 133 -43.75 -1.22 -12.99
CA ILE A 133 -42.57 -1.92 -13.52
C ILE A 133 -42.56 -3.32 -12.93
N LEU A 134 -42.67 -4.34 -13.78
CA LEU A 134 -42.80 -5.73 -13.37
C LEU A 134 -41.47 -6.48 -13.54
N ASN A 135 -40.96 -7.02 -12.44
CA ASN A 135 -39.67 -7.73 -12.31
C ASN A 135 -38.48 -6.97 -12.96
N PRO A 136 -38.15 -5.76 -12.50
CA PRO A 136 -36.96 -5.06 -12.99
C PRO A 136 -35.68 -5.83 -12.65
N LYS A 137 -34.67 -5.74 -13.52
CA LYS A 137 -33.32 -6.31 -13.29
C LYS A 137 -32.30 -5.17 -13.28
N LEU A 138 -31.45 -5.12 -12.25
CA LEU A 138 -30.47 -4.04 -12.00
C LEU A 138 -29.38 -3.92 -13.07
N ASP A 139 -29.00 -5.03 -13.70
CA ASP A 139 -27.88 -5.08 -14.66
C ASP A 139 -28.31 -5.00 -16.13
N ILE A 140 -29.57 -4.64 -16.38
CA ILE A 140 -30.13 -4.51 -17.72
C ILE A 140 -30.37 -3.03 -18.00
N PRO A 141 -30.14 -2.56 -19.25
CA PRO A 141 -30.33 -1.16 -19.65
C PRO A 141 -31.67 -0.55 -19.21
N PRO A 142 -31.72 0.79 -19.12
CA PRO A 142 -32.81 1.53 -18.49
C PRO A 142 -34.19 1.11 -18.99
N LEU A 143 -35.13 0.93 -18.05
CA LEU A 143 -36.51 0.51 -18.32
C LEU A 143 -37.30 1.59 -19.08
N VAL A 144 -37.01 2.86 -18.79
CA VAL A 144 -37.57 4.02 -19.50
C VAL A 144 -36.43 5.00 -19.79
N LEU A 145 -36.22 5.31 -21.06
CA LEU A 145 -35.35 6.39 -21.54
C LEU A 145 -36.22 7.58 -21.89
N TRP A 146 -36.01 8.69 -21.19
CA TRP A 146 -36.76 9.92 -21.41
C TRP A 146 -35.93 10.96 -22.14
N ASN A 147 -36.27 11.22 -23.40
CA ASN A 147 -35.70 12.28 -24.22
C ASN A 147 -36.81 13.11 -24.87
N SER A 148 -37.77 13.54 -24.05
CA SER A 148 -38.96 14.25 -24.51
C SER A 148 -38.79 15.76 -24.39
N PRO A 149 -39.35 16.55 -25.33
CA PRO A 149 -39.46 17.99 -25.16
C PRO A 149 -40.45 18.40 -24.06
N TYR A 150 -41.29 17.50 -23.55
CA TYR A 150 -42.31 17.81 -22.54
C TYR A 150 -42.78 16.57 -21.77
N LEU A 151 -42.65 16.63 -20.44
CA LEU A 151 -43.18 15.63 -19.51
C LEU A 151 -44.22 16.26 -18.59
N HIS A 152 -45.43 15.69 -18.57
CA HIS A 152 -46.49 16.09 -17.64
C HIS A 152 -46.97 14.94 -16.77
N LEU A 153 -46.61 15.00 -15.49
CA LEU A 153 -47.09 14.10 -14.44
C LEU A 153 -48.32 14.73 -13.77
N ASN A 154 -49.46 14.06 -13.85
CA ASN A 154 -50.73 14.61 -13.36
C ASN A 154 -50.79 14.56 -11.82
N ARG A 155 -51.19 15.66 -11.16
CA ARG A 155 -51.46 15.70 -9.73
C ARG A 155 -52.60 16.67 -9.43
N ASN A 156 -53.55 16.25 -8.60
CA ASN A 156 -54.70 17.02 -8.14
C ASN A 156 -55.51 17.66 -9.29
N MET A 157 -55.68 16.93 -10.39
CA MET A 157 -56.53 17.33 -11.50
C MET A 157 -57.88 16.62 -11.39
N SER A 158 -58.97 17.39 -11.44
CA SER A 158 -60.33 16.85 -11.44
C SER A 158 -60.48 15.80 -12.55
N GLU A 159 -61.13 14.69 -12.23
CA GLU A 159 -61.40 13.56 -13.15
C GLU A 159 -60.18 12.72 -13.57
N ARG A 160 -58.98 12.96 -13.01
CA ARG A 160 -57.78 12.17 -13.31
C ARG A 160 -57.14 11.59 -12.06
N SER A 161 -56.58 10.39 -12.20
CA SER A 161 -55.81 9.78 -11.12
C SER A 161 -54.48 10.50 -10.94
N ASP A 162 -54.07 10.72 -9.69
CA ASP A 162 -52.74 11.23 -9.38
C ASP A 162 -51.68 10.27 -9.89
N PHE A 163 -50.63 10.85 -10.47
CA PHE A 163 -49.46 10.11 -10.87
C PHE A 163 -48.80 9.48 -9.64
N SER A 164 -48.55 8.18 -9.72
CA SER A 164 -47.81 7.43 -8.71
C SER A 164 -46.94 6.38 -9.38
N ILE A 165 -45.75 6.16 -8.83
CA ILE A 165 -44.92 5.01 -9.19
C ILE A 165 -45.21 3.94 -8.17
N VAL A 166 -45.70 2.78 -8.61
CA VAL A 166 -45.91 1.64 -7.71
C VAL A 166 -44.61 0.84 -7.70
N ASN A 167 -44.01 0.72 -6.51
CA ASN A 167 -42.83 -0.13 -6.32
C ASN A 167 -43.17 -1.56 -6.79
N PRO A 168 -42.33 -2.23 -7.59
CA PRO A 168 -42.55 -3.61 -7.99
C PRO A 168 -42.90 -4.48 -6.77
N ILE A 169 -43.99 -5.24 -6.90
CA ILE A 169 -44.36 -6.28 -5.93
C ILE A 169 -43.18 -7.27 -5.87
N ASP A 170 -42.77 -7.66 -4.66
CA ASP A 170 -41.59 -8.50 -4.35
C ASP A 170 -40.19 -7.84 -4.43
N ASN A 171 -40.08 -6.51 -4.55
CA ASN A 171 -38.80 -5.82 -4.40
C ASN A 171 -38.31 -5.69 -2.94
N THR A 172 -38.88 -6.45 -2.00
CA THR A 172 -38.42 -6.51 -0.59
C THR A 172 -37.09 -7.26 -0.44
N LYS A 173 -36.63 -7.96 -1.49
CA LYS A 173 -35.30 -8.61 -1.53
C LYS A 173 -34.13 -7.68 -1.84
N TYR A 174 -34.38 -6.45 -2.30
CA TYR A 174 -33.32 -5.53 -2.74
C TYR A 174 -33.36 -4.16 -2.06
N THR A 175 -33.98 -4.05 -0.89
CA THR A 175 -33.62 -3.01 0.11
C THR A 175 -32.32 -3.35 0.84
N ALA A 176 -31.37 -3.99 0.15
CA ALA A 176 -29.99 -3.95 0.55
C ALA A 176 -29.46 -2.57 0.17
N LYS A 177 -29.18 -1.75 1.18
CA LYS A 177 -28.50 -0.45 1.14
C LYS A 177 -27.15 -0.53 0.41
N ASN A 178 -27.13 -0.69 -0.91
CA ASN A 178 -25.99 -0.24 -1.69
C ASN A 178 -26.20 1.24 -1.98
N ASN A 179 -26.11 2.06 -0.92
CA ASN A 179 -26.10 3.52 -1.03
C ASN A 179 -24.73 3.99 -1.60
N ILE A 180 -24.24 3.32 -2.64
CA ILE A 180 -22.99 3.68 -3.29
C ILE A 180 -23.33 4.75 -4.31
N VAL A 181 -22.77 5.94 -4.12
CA VAL A 181 -22.95 7.06 -5.06
C VAL A 181 -21.60 7.35 -5.71
N LYS A 182 -21.56 7.30 -7.04
CA LYS A 182 -20.37 7.63 -7.83
C LYS A 182 -20.42 9.10 -8.24
N CYS A 183 -19.47 9.89 -7.73
CA CYS A 183 -19.28 11.29 -8.07
C CYS A 183 -18.03 11.48 -8.93
N VAL A 184 -18.08 12.36 -9.93
CA VAL A 184 -16.89 12.80 -10.67
C VAL A 184 -16.76 14.31 -10.50
N LEU A 185 -15.66 14.77 -9.92
CA LEU A 185 -15.34 16.19 -9.78
C LEU A 185 -14.70 16.70 -11.08
N THR A 186 -15.44 17.54 -11.80
CA THR A 186 -15.05 18.08 -13.12
C THR A 186 -14.50 19.49 -13.07
N ASN A 187 -14.48 20.11 -11.88
CA ASN A 187 -13.86 21.41 -11.64
C ASN A 187 -12.63 21.28 -10.73
N SER A 188 -11.68 22.21 -10.85
CA SER A 188 -10.49 22.26 -9.99
C SER A 188 -10.79 22.72 -8.56
N LEU A 189 -11.96 23.31 -8.31
CA LEU A 189 -12.40 23.75 -6.98
C LEU A 189 -13.55 22.84 -6.51
N TYR A 190 -13.41 22.26 -5.32
CA TYR A 190 -14.47 21.49 -4.68
C TYR A 190 -15.59 22.41 -4.18
N GLY A 191 -16.85 22.05 -4.42
CA GLY A 191 -18.02 22.84 -4.04
C GLY A 191 -19.04 22.02 -3.24
N ASP A 192 -19.72 22.67 -2.29
CA ASP A 192 -20.58 21.98 -1.30
C ASP A 192 -21.97 21.60 -1.80
N ASN A 193 -22.49 22.25 -2.85
CA ASN A 193 -23.90 22.14 -3.20
C ASN A 193 -24.14 22.26 -4.71
N TYR A 194 -25.17 21.54 -5.17
CA TYR A 194 -25.78 21.77 -6.47
C TYR A 194 -26.27 23.22 -6.57
N LYS A 195 -25.71 23.97 -7.53
CA LYS A 195 -26.13 25.33 -7.86
C LYS A 195 -26.79 25.30 -9.23
N THR A 196 -28.06 25.68 -9.31
CA THR A 196 -28.87 25.68 -10.54
C THR A 196 -28.43 26.72 -11.58
N ILE A 197 -27.53 27.65 -11.24
CA ILE A 197 -27.27 28.88 -12.02
C ILE A 197 -25.80 28.99 -12.47
N SER A 198 -24.90 28.10 -12.01
CA SER A 198 -23.48 28.08 -12.38
C SER A 198 -23.07 26.71 -12.90
N THR A 199 -21.90 26.60 -13.54
CA THR A 199 -21.27 25.33 -13.90
C THR A 199 -21.09 24.48 -12.64
N TYR A 200 -22.03 23.57 -12.41
CA TYR A 200 -22.00 22.63 -11.32
C TYR A 200 -20.75 21.75 -11.46
N GLY A 201 -19.94 21.65 -10.41
CA GLY A 201 -18.61 21.04 -10.49
C GLY A 201 -18.59 19.52 -10.50
N PHE A 202 -19.74 18.87 -10.66
CA PHE A 202 -19.87 17.41 -10.68
C PHE A 202 -20.75 16.94 -11.82
N ASP A 203 -20.47 15.75 -12.35
CA ASP A 203 -21.26 15.14 -13.43
C ASP A 203 -22.59 14.50 -12.96
N TYR A 204 -22.81 14.39 -11.65
CA TYR A 204 -23.98 13.73 -11.07
C TYR A 204 -24.73 14.65 -10.11
N PRO A 205 -26.05 14.87 -10.27
CA PRO A 205 -26.82 15.94 -9.59
C PRO A 205 -26.96 15.81 -8.07
N HIS A 206 -26.51 14.70 -7.48
CA HIS A 206 -26.54 14.46 -6.03
C HIS A 206 -25.15 14.44 -5.39
N CYS A 207 -24.17 15.09 -6.03
CA CYS A 207 -22.83 15.30 -5.49
C CYS A 207 -22.65 16.71 -4.91
N PRO A 208 -21.72 16.92 -3.98
CA PRO A 208 -20.96 15.90 -3.28
C PRO A 208 -21.82 15.09 -2.29
N CYS A 209 -21.55 13.79 -2.16
CA CYS A 209 -22.08 12.96 -1.08
C CYS A 209 -21.03 12.84 0.04
N ASN A 210 -21.32 13.31 1.24
CA ASN A 210 -20.39 13.16 2.37
C ASN A 210 -21.20 13.03 3.65
N ASP A 211 -21.99 11.97 3.71
CA ASP A 211 -22.84 11.63 4.83
C ASP A 211 -22.58 10.19 5.28
N ASN A 212 -22.99 9.86 6.49
CA ASN A 212 -22.72 8.56 7.11
C ASN A 212 -23.64 7.42 6.63
N VAL A 213 -24.61 7.71 5.76
CA VAL A 213 -25.54 6.71 5.21
C VAL A 213 -25.21 6.34 3.76
N THR A 214 -24.40 7.15 3.08
CA THR A 214 -24.00 6.98 1.68
C THR A 214 -22.52 6.59 1.60
N ASP A 215 -22.23 5.51 0.89
CA ASP A 215 -20.87 5.17 0.50
C ASP A 215 -20.47 6.01 -0.73
N CYS A 216 -19.90 7.19 -0.48
CA CYS A 216 -19.56 8.10 -1.55
C CYS A 216 -18.21 7.75 -2.18
N GLN A 217 -18.23 7.46 -3.48
CA GLN A 217 -17.07 7.13 -4.28
C GLN A 217 -16.76 8.32 -5.21
N LEU A 218 -15.78 9.13 -4.84
CA LEU A 218 -15.40 10.36 -5.54
C LEU A 218 -14.23 10.09 -6.50
N TYR A 219 -14.41 10.44 -7.76
CA TYR A 219 -13.41 10.36 -8.83
C TYR A 219 -13.04 11.76 -9.31
N LEU A 220 -11.85 11.88 -9.88
CA LEU A 220 -11.29 13.14 -10.37
C LEU A 220 -11.21 13.13 -11.91
N ALA A 221 -11.73 14.17 -12.56
CA ALA A 221 -11.70 14.27 -14.02
C ALA A 221 -10.28 14.18 -14.62
N ASN A 222 -10.14 13.40 -15.69
CA ASN A 222 -8.84 13.07 -16.30
C ASN A 222 -8.04 14.30 -16.77
N ASN A 223 -8.73 15.35 -17.22
CA ASN A 223 -8.12 16.56 -17.79
C ASN A 223 -7.62 17.60 -16.76
N ILE A 224 -7.79 17.39 -15.46
CA ILE A 224 -7.38 18.34 -14.41
C ILE A 224 -6.36 17.70 -13.48
N SER A 225 -5.13 18.22 -13.41
CA SER A 225 -4.06 17.65 -12.56
C SER A 225 -4.03 18.19 -11.12
N ALA A 226 -4.75 19.27 -10.84
CA ALA A 226 -4.71 19.94 -9.54
C ALA A 226 -6.10 20.32 -9.03
N TYR A 227 -6.36 20.01 -7.77
CA TYR A 227 -7.62 20.25 -7.10
C TYR A 227 -7.42 20.97 -5.77
N ASN A 228 -8.27 21.97 -5.53
CA ASN A 228 -8.39 22.65 -4.26
C ASN A 228 -9.68 22.21 -3.58
N PHE A 229 -9.55 21.62 -2.40
CA PHE A 229 -10.66 21.07 -1.64
C PHE A 229 -11.28 22.09 -0.67
N ASP A 230 -10.85 23.36 -0.71
CA ASP A 230 -11.44 24.49 0.01
C ASP A 230 -11.68 24.23 1.51
N SER A 231 -10.74 23.54 2.14
CA SER A 231 -10.79 23.12 3.54
C SER A 231 -12.04 22.30 3.89
N LYS A 232 -12.61 21.56 2.94
CA LYS A 232 -13.75 20.68 3.18
C LYS A 232 -13.30 19.36 3.77
N GLN A 233 -14.00 18.93 4.82
CA GLN A 233 -13.82 17.64 5.46
C GLN A 233 -14.59 16.56 4.71
N LEU A 234 -13.93 15.47 4.34
CA LEU A 234 -14.50 14.35 3.59
C LEU A 234 -14.48 13.05 4.40
N ALA A 235 -15.04 13.13 5.61
CA ALA A 235 -14.99 12.07 6.62
C ALA A 235 -15.73 10.77 6.23
N TYR A 236 -16.57 10.80 5.19
CA TYR A 236 -17.34 9.63 4.74
C TYR A 236 -17.09 9.29 3.26
N THR A 237 -16.16 9.98 2.60
CA THR A 237 -15.90 9.84 1.17
C THR A 237 -14.65 8.98 0.92
N THR A 238 -14.77 8.06 -0.03
CA THR A 238 -13.65 7.34 -0.64
C THR A 238 -13.23 8.07 -1.91
N LEU A 239 -11.99 8.58 -1.93
CA LEU A 239 -11.44 9.31 -3.06
C LEU A 239 -10.56 8.39 -3.92
N HIS A 240 -10.82 8.33 -5.23
CA HIS A 240 -10.04 7.55 -6.19
C HIS A 240 -9.03 8.43 -6.91
N ILE A 241 -7.75 8.04 -6.86
CA ILE A 241 -6.63 8.70 -7.51
C ILE A 241 -6.04 7.77 -8.56
N GLU A 242 -6.42 7.99 -9.81
CA GLU A 242 -6.07 7.12 -10.96
C GLU A 242 -4.97 7.72 -11.86
N LYS A 243 -4.45 8.89 -11.48
CA LYS A 243 -3.43 9.64 -12.23
C LYS A 243 -2.69 10.61 -11.31
N ASP A 244 -1.55 11.10 -11.76
CA ASP A 244 -0.79 12.09 -11.01
C ASP A 244 -1.67 13.30 -10.66
N THR A 245 -1.76 13.57 -9.36
CA THR A 245 -2.73 14.51 -8.83
C THR A 245 -2.12 15.34 -7.71
N ARG A 246 -2.36 16.65 -7.76
CA ARG A 246 -2.09 17.56 -6.65
C ARG A 246 -3.39 17.96 -5.95
N ILE A 247 -3.46 17.77 -4.64
CA ILE A 247 -4.58 18.17 -3.79
C ILE A 247 -4.10 19.18 -2.76
N THR A 248 -4.77 20.33 -2.67
CA THR A 248 -4.46 21.38 -1.70
C THR A 248 -5.67 21.75 -0.86
N ASN A 249 -5.42 22.23 0.37
CA ASN A 249 -6.44 22.62 1.34
C ASN A 249 -7.48 21.52 1.56
N ALA A 250 -7.09 20.25 1.56
CA ALA A 250 -7.99 19.18 1.95
C ALA A 250 -8.07 19.08 3.48
N GLN A 251 -9.22 18.66 3.99
CA GLN A 251 -9.35 18.21 5.38
C GLN A 251 -9.80 16.75 5.39
N ASN A 252 -9.28 15.98 6.35
CA ASN A 252 -9.69 14.60 6.70
C ASN A 252 -10.52 13.88 5.62
N ILE A 253 -9.84 13.13 4.76
CA ILE A 253 -10.46 12.25 3.78
C ILE A 253 -10.46 10.84 4.38
N LYS A 254 -11.62 10.17 4.43
CA LYS A 254 -11.73 8.85 5.06
C LYS A 254 -10.73 7.85 4.47
N THR A 255 -10.80 7.67 3.16
CA THR A 255 -9.95 6.73 2.42
C THR A 255 -9.62 7.31 1.06
N MET A 256 -8.36 7.18 0.67
CA MET A 256 -7.86 7.50 -0.66
C MET A 256 -7.37 6.19 -1.29
N ILE A 257 -7.98 5.77 -2.39
CA ILE A 257 -7.55 4.60 -3.15
C ILE A 257 -6.66 5.10 -4.27
N MET A 258 -5.40 4.66 -4.23
CA MET A 258 -4.37 5.01 -5.19
C MET A 258 -4.22 3.88 -6.21
N SER A 259 -4.16 4.25 -7.49
CA SER A 259 -3.59 3.35 -8.51
C SER A 259 -2.08 3.24 -8.32
N ASP A 260 -1.51 2.11 -8.74
CA ASP A 260 -0.05 1.94 -8.74
C ASP A 260 0.59 2.86 -9.79
N ASP A 261 1.86 3.23 -9.57
CA ASP A 261 2.65 4.13 -10.42
C ASP A 261 2.05 5.55 -10.58
N VAL A 262 1.19 5.94 -9.65
CA VAL A 262 0.56 7.26 -9.58
C VAL A 262 1.06 8.04 -8.36
N SER A 263 1.42 9.29 -8.57
CA SER A 263 1.87 10.21 -7.53
C SER A 263 0.73 11.12 -7.03
N LEU A 264 0.53 11.15 -5.71
CA LEU A 264 -0.35 12.10 -5.04
C LEU A 264 0.46 13.12 -4.25
N ASP A 265 0.40 14.39 -4.66
CA ASP A 265 0.89 15.52 -3.88
C ASP A 265 -0.24 16.07 -3.02
N LEU A 266 -0.21 15.76 -1.73
CA LEU A 266 -1.24 16.08 -0.76
C LEU A 266 -0.82 17.22 0.17
N ASN A 267 -1.63 18.27 0.25
CA ASN A 267 -1.47 19.34 1.23
C ASN A 267 -2.82 19.63 1.91
N GLY A 268 -2.82 19.64 3.24
CA GLY A 268 -4.03 19.83 4.02
C GLY A 268 -3.86 19.51 5.51
N VAL A 269 -4.98 19.34 6.20
CA VAL A 269 -5.03 18.96 7.62
C VAL A 269 -5.65 17.57 7.76
N PHE A 270 -4.85 16.60 8.22
CA PHE A 270 -5.25 15.20 8.34
C PHE A 270 -4.93 14.68 9.74
N ILE A 271 -5.93 14.13 10.42
CA ILE A 271 -5.82 13.48 11.73
C ILE A 271 -5.57 12.00 11.54
N SER A 272 -6.38 11.36 10.70
CA SER A 272 -6.27 9.95 10.34
C SER A 272 -6.92 9.75 8.98
N SER A 273 -6.10 9.44 7.98
CA SER A 273 -6.57 9.18 6.63
C SER A 273 -5.84 7.97 6.06
N ASN A 274 -6.62 7.02 5.53
CA ASN A 274 -6.06 5.80 4.96
C ASN A 274 -5.77 6.01 3.48
N ILE A 275 -4.53 5.77 3.07
CA ILE A 275 -4.13 5.72 1.67
C ILE A 275 -3.90 4.25 1.32
N THR A 276 -4.71 3.72 0.41
CA THR A 276 -4.67 2.30 0.01
C THR A 276 -3.99 2.18 -1.35
N PHE A 277 -3.04 1.26 -1.44
CA PHE A 277 -2.34 0.84 -2.65
C PHE A 277 -2.62 -0.63 -2.94
N SER A 278 -2.19 -1.14 -4.10
CA SER A 278 -2.32 -2.58 -4.37
C SER A 278 -1.56 -3.44 -3.37
N ILE A 279 -0.44 -2.93 -2.82
CA ILE A 279 0.46 -3.63 -1.90
C ILE A 279 0.09 -3.53 -0.42
N GLY A 280 -0.88 -2.71 -0.04
CA GLY A 280 -1.02 -2.36 1.37
C GLY A 280 -1.67 -1.01 1.60
N GLU A 281 -1.53 -0.52 2.83
CA GLU A 281 -2.14 0.73 3.29
C GLU A 281 -1.11 1.58 4.04
N VAL A 282 -1.23 2.89 3.89
CA VAL A 282 -0.52 3.89 4.69
C VAL A 282 -1.57 4.70 5.42
N VAL A 283 -1.61 4.59 6.74
CA VAL A 283 -2.44 5.44 7.59
C VAL A 283 -1.62 6.66 7.96
N VAL A 284 -2.06 7.80 7.48
CA VAL A 284 -1.41 9.07 7.67
C VAL A 284 -1.95 9.73 8.93
N LYS A 285 -1.07 10.13 9.85
CA LYS A 285 -1.42 10.78 11.12
C LYS A 285 -0.86 12.19 11.22
N ASP A 286 -1.67 13.09 11.75
CA ASP A 286 -1.29 14.45 12.16
C ASP A 286 -0.54 15.30 11.11
N ILE A 287 -0.96 15.27 9.83
CA ILE A 287 -0.46 16.24 8.86
C ILE A 287 -1.03 17.62 9.18
N GLN A 288 -0.15 18.59 9.37
CA GLN A 288 -0.50 20.00 9.55
C GLN A 288 0.05 20.83 8.37
N ASN A 289 -0.75 21.01 7.32
CA ASN A 289 -0.48 21.89 6.17
C ASN A 289 0.88 21.67 5.49
N THR A 290 1.46 20.48 5.63
CA THR A 290 2.73 20.11 5.02
C THR A 290 2.44 19.42 3.69
N GLN A 291 3.05 19.92 2.61
CA GLN A 291 2.95 19.24 1.32
C GLN A 291 3.67 17.90 1.42
N SER A 292 3.01 16.81 1.10
CA SER A 292 3.52 15.45 1.23
C SER A 292 3.18 14.66 -0.02
N THR A 293 4.10 13.84 -0.48
CA THR A 293 3.93 13.05 -1.70
C THR A 293 3.76 11.58 -1.32
N PHE A 294 2.85 10.89 -1.98
CA PHE A 294 2.62 9.46 -1.81
C PHE A 294 2.58 8.76 -3.18
N MET A 295 3.31 7.65 -3.31
CA MET A 295 3.32 6.83 -4.52
C MET A 295 3.75 5.41 -4.17
N TYR A 296 3.20 4.42 -4.85
CA TYR A 296 3.78 3.08 -4.92
C TYR A 296 4.24 2.81 -6.34
N ASN A 297 5.53 2.58 -6.53
CA ASN A 297 6.11 2.22 -7.82
C ASN A 297 6.16 0.70 -7.95
N SER A 298 5.36 0.16 -8.88
CA SER A 298 5.19 -1.28 -9.07
C SER A 298 6.41 -1.93 -9.73
N THR A 299 7.19 -1.16 -10.49
CA THR A 299 8.38 -1.66 -11.22
C THR A 299 9.50 -2.03 -10.27
N ASN A 300 9.71 -1.25 -9.21
CA ASN A 300 10.78 -1.47 -8.22
C ASN A 300 10.26 -1.88 -6.83
N ASN A 301 8.94 -2.06 -6.68
CA ASN A 301 8.25 -2.32 -5.42
C ASN A 301 8.58 -1.28 -4.34
N GLU A 302 8.62 0.00 -4.70
CA GLU A 302 8.98 1.08 -3.78
C GLU A 302 7.75 1.88 -3.35
N LEU A 303 7.49 1.88 -2.04
CA LEU A 303 6.56 2.81 -1.40
C LEU A 303 7.32 4.11 -1.08
N ILE A 304 6.88 5.21 -1.67
CA ILE A 304 7.43 6.55 -1.44
C ILE A 304 6.43 7.35 -0.62
N CYS A 305 6.90 7.91 0.50
CA CYS A 305 6.14 8.91 1.23
C CYS A 305 7.05 10.04 1.75
N THR A 306 6.66 11.31 1.63
CA THR A 306 7.56 12.45 1.94
C THR A 306 7.06 13.37 3.05
N ASN A 307 8.00 14.14 3.63
CA ASN A 307 7.78 15.29 4.53
C ASN A 307 7.26 15.03 5.96
N SER A 308 7.98 14.19 6.72
CA SER A 308 7.91 14.10 8.20
C SER A 308 6.52 13.84 8.78
N ILE A 309 5.72 13.03 8.10
CA ILE A 309 4.43 12.58 8.58
C ILE A 309 4.60 11.33 9.45
N SER A 310 3.93 11.29 10.60
CA SER A 310 3.79 10.02 11.30
C SER A 310 2.84 9.10 10.53
N SER A 311 3.23 7.83 10.36
CA SER A 311 2.41 6.89 9.59
C SER A 311 2.41 5.48 10.17
N ASP A 312 1.28 4.80 10.04
CA ASP A 312 1.24 3.34 10.12
C ASP A 312 1.29 2.77 8.70
N ILE A 313 2.09 1.73 8.49
CA ILE A 313 2.23 1.07 7.20
C ILE A 313 1.81 -0.39 7.35
N LEU A 314 0.81 -0.80 6.58
CA LEU A 314 0.41 -2.19 6.41
C LEU A 314 0.89 -2.69 5.05
N VAL A 315 1.66 -3.77 5.02
CA VAL A 315 2.11 -4.41 3.78
C VAL A 315 1.44 -5.78 3.63
N ASN A 316 0.69 -5.94 2.54
CA ASN A 316 -0.04 -7.14 2.18
C ASN A 316 0.85 -8.19 1.49
N ASP A 317 0.29 -9.38 1.27
CA ASP A 317 1.01 -10.59 0.85
C ASP A 317 1.33 -10.67 -0.64
N LYS A 318 1.02 -9.63 -1.42
CA LYS A 318 1.14 -9.67 -2.88
C LYS A 318 2.58 -9.64 -3.38
N VAL A 319 3.52 -9.15 -2.57
CA VAL A 319 4.93 -8.99 -2.94
C VAL A 319 5.85 -9.60 -1.88
N ASN A 320 6.88 -10.29 -2.34
CA ASN A 320 7.92 -10.89 -1.48
C ASN A 320 9.05 -9.91 -1.16
N TYR A 321 9.10 -8.78 -1.87
CA TYR A 321 10.09 -7.71 -1.69
C TYR A 321 9.37 -6.36 -1.70
N ILE A 322 9.72 -5.49 -0.76
CA ILE A 322 9.26 -4.10 -0.75
C ILE A 322 10.38 -3.18 -0.28
N LYS A 323 10.50 -2.03 -0.95
CA LYS A 323 11.37 -0.92 -0.58
C LYS A 323 10.52 0.19 0.05
N ILE A 324 10.82 0.58 1.28
CA ILE A 324 10.10 1.65 1.99
C ILE A 324 10.99 2.88 2.03
N ASN A 325 10.58 3.90 1.27
CA ASN A 325 11.27 5.17 1.12
C ASN A 325 10.40 6.31 1.65
N CYS A 326 10.24 6.32 2.97
CA CYS A 326 9.38 7.25 3.68
C CYS A 326 10.21 8.24 4.48
N SER A 327 10.25 9.51 4.09
CA SER A 327 11.14 10.52 4.71
C SER A 327 10.61 11.04 6.06
N SER A 328 10.20 10.13 6.94
CA SER A 328 9.49 10.43 8.19
C SER A 328 9.67 9.35 9.27
N THR A 329 8.93 9.50 10.37
CA THR A 329 8.81 8.49 11.43
C THR A 329 7.66 7.54 11.08
N ILE A 330 7.92 6.25 11.14
CA ILE A 330 6.92 5.19 11.00
C ILE A 330 6.54 4.76 12.42
N GLU A 331 5.31 5.08 12.82
CA GLU A 331 4.78 4.75 14.15
C GLU A 331 4.61 3.25 14.32
N SER A 332 3.97 2.61 13.34
CA SER A 332 3.88 1.17 13.29
C SER A 332 4.01 0.63 11.88
N MET A 333 4.69 -0.50 11.74
CA MET A 333 4.74 -1.23 10.49
C MET A 333 4.21 -2.63 10.73
N GLN A 334 3.14 -2.98 10.02
CA GLN A 334 2.60 -4.31 10.00
C GLN A 334 3.01 -5.02 8.71
N ILE A 335 3.76 -6.11 8.84
CA ILE A 335 4.24 -6.91 7.72
C ILE A 335 3.66 -8.31 7.84
N ASN A 336 3.06 -8.79 6.75
CA ASN A 336 2.47 -10.12 6.67
C ASN A 336 3.31 -11.04 5.76
N ASN A 337 3.34 -12.33 6.12
CA ASN A 337 3.99 -13.45 5.42
C ASN A 337 5.50 -13.26 5.12
N ASP A 338 6.07 -14.19 4.34
CA ASP A 338 7.47 -14.14 3.91
C ASP A 338 7.75 -12.86 3.12
N LYS A 339 8.69 -12.04 3.61
CA LYS A 339 8.99 -10.77 2.97
C LYS A 339 10.41 -10.28 3.24
N PHE A 340 11.03 -9.73 2.22
CA PHE A 340 12.21 -8.90 2.34
C PHE A 340 11.81 -7.43 2.32
N VAL A 341 12.14 -6.69 3.38
CA VAL A 341 11.82 -5.28 3.53
C VAL A 341 13.12 -4.47 3.54
N TYR A 342 13.28 -3.63 2.54
CA TYR A 342 14.40 -2.69 2.44
C TYR A 342 13.94 -1.31 2.92
N ILE A 343 14.55 -0.80 3.98
CA ILE A 343 14.28 0.53 4.53
C ILE A 343 15.37 1.48 4.05
N THR A 344 15.00 2.53 3.32
CA THR A 344 15.98 3.50 2.80
C THR A 344 16.52 4.41 3.91
N LYS A 345 17.62 5.11 3.59
CA LYS A 345 18.22 6.12 4.48
C LYS A 345 17.32 7.32 4.80
N GLU A 346 16.24 7.52 4.05
CA GLU A 346 15.30 8.63 4.27
C GLU A 346 14.40 8.38 5.48
N VAL A 347 14.18 7.11 5.86
CA VAL A 347 13.41 6.73 7.04
C VAL A 347 14.20 7.08 8.30
N LYS A 348 13.65 7.97 9.12
CA LYS A 348 14.32 8.47 10.33
C LYS A 348 14.19 7.50 11.49
N GLU A 349 12.99 6.95 11.66
CA GLU A 349 12.64 6.17 12.84
C GLU A 349 11.50 5.19 12.54
N ILE A 350 11.55 4.01 13.16
CA ILE A 350 10.49 3.02 13.21
C ILE A 350 10.24 2.69 14.68
N GLN A 351 9.06 3.06 15.19
CA GLN A 351 8.75 2.92 16.61
C GLN A 351 8.31 1.48 16.93
N SER A 352 7.33 0.97 16.21
CA SER A 352 6.79 -0.37 16.40
C SER A 352 6.83 -1.22 15.12
N LEU A 353 7.14 -2.50 15.28
CA LEU A 353 6.98 -3.52 14.26
C LEU A 353 5.99 -4.57 14.74
N ASN A 354 4.92 -4.78 13.97
CA ASN A 354 3.89 -5.77 14.24
C ASN A 354 3.89 -6.84 13.15
N PHE A 355 3.74 -8.09 13.54
CA PHE A 355 3.77 -9.22 12.61
C PHE A 355 2.57 -10.12 12.85
N ASN A 356 1.74 -10.28 11.82
CA ASN A 356 0.62 -11.21 11.86
C ASN A 356 1.02 -12.52 11.20
N ASN A 357 1.55 -13.44 12.00
CA ASN A 357 1.83 -14.81 11.56
C ASN A 357 0.66 -15.72 11.94
N TYR A 358 -0.25 -15.93 10.99
CA TYR A 358 -1.38 -16.85 11.12
C TYR A 358 -0.95 -18.33 11.06
N GLY A 359 -0.09 -18.76 11.98
CA GLY A 359 0.26 -20.18 12.19
C GLY A 359 1.13 -20.83 11.11
N MET A 360 1.59 -20.10 10.11
CA MET A 360 2.57 -20.57 9.12
C MET A 360 3.99 -20.12 9.50
N SER A 361 4.99 -20.94 9.17
CA SER A 361 6.41 -20.63 9.35
C SER A 361 6.85 -19.57 8.34
N SER A 362 6.54 -18.30 8.61
CA SER A 362 7.02 -17.20 7.78
C SER A 362 8.35 -16.64 8.32
N THR A 363 9.12 -16.07 7.41
CA THR A 363 10.40 -15.40 7.65
C THR A 363 10.36 -14.02 7.00
N ILE A 364 10.47 -12.98 7.82
CA ILE A 364 10.58 -11.59 7.39
C ILE A 364 12.03 -11.15 7.63
N ILE A 365 12.66 -10.61 6.59
CA ILE A 365 14.01 -10.04 6.67
C ILE A 365 13.87 -8.54 6.48
N ILE A 366 14.41 -7.75 7.40
CA ILE A 366 14.42 -6.29 7.31
C ILE A 366 15.86 -5.81 7.26
N TYR A 367 16.17 -4.97 6.26
CA TYR A 367 17.46 -4.33 6.10
C TYR A 367 17.31 -2.80 6.15
N LEU A 368 18.12 -2.15 6.98
CA LEU A 368 18.21 -0.71 7.09
C LEU A 368 19.44 -0.21 6.32
N GLU A 369 19.23 0.62 5.31
CA GLU A 369 20.31 1.22 4.53
C GLU A 369 21.19 2.15 5.38
N SER A 370 20.58 2.85 6.34
CA SER A 370 21.24 3.83 7.20
C SER A 370 21.34 3.35 8.64
N GLU A 371 22.54 3.44 9.21
CA GLU A 371 22.76 3.18 10.64
C GLU A 371 22.16 4.26 11.55
N ASN A 372 21.73 5.39 10.98
CA ASN A 372 21.08 6.48 11.71
C ASN A 372 19.57 6.27 11.85
N THR A 373 18.97 5.31 11.13
CA THR A 373 17.56 4.97 11.29
C THR A 373 17.34 4.36 12.67
N ILE A 374 16.51 5.00 13.48
CA ILE A 374 16.24 4.56 14.85
C ILE A 374 15.17 3.46 14.83
N MET A 375 15.50 2.30 15.39
CA MET A 375 14.54 1.21 15.61
C MET A 375 14.25 1.10 17.10
N GLN A 376 13.04 1.47 17.54
CA GLN A 376 12.71 1.42 18.98
C GLN A 376 12.30 0.03 19.45
N THR A 377 11.82 -0.83 18.54
CA THR A 377 11.34 -2.17 18.84
C THR A 377 12.47 -3.07 19.38
N GLN A 378 12.30 -3.61 20.58
CA GLN A 378 13.21 -4.62 21.14
C GLN A 378 12.98 -5.98 20.47
N PRO A 379 14.03 -6.78 20.16
CA PRO A 379 15.44 -6.60 20.50
C PRO A 379 16.28 -5.84 19.43
N PHE A 380 15.66 -5.11 18.50
CA PHE A 380 16.31 -4.58 17.29
C PHE A 380 16.97 -3.21 17.46
N GLN A 381 17.10 -2.70 18.68
CA GLN A 381 17.85 -1.46 18.91
C GLN A 381 19.29 -1.62 18.41
N ASN A 382 19.74 -0.69 17.55
CA ASN A 382 21.05 -0.69 16.87
C ASN A 382 21.24 -1.82 15.82
N CYS A 383 20.20 -2.58 15.49
CA CYS A 383 20.27 -3.61 14.46
C CYS A 383 20.02 -3.02 13.06
N VAL A 384 20.87 -3.35 12.08
CA VAL A 384 20.75 -2.87 10.69
C VAL A 384 20.31 -3.98 9.72
N LEU A 385 20.43 -5.25 10.12
CA LEU A 385 19.89 -6.39 9.39
C LEU A 385 19.29 -7.36 10.40
N MET A 386 18.03 -7.68 10.24
CA MET A 386 17.29 -8.54 11.17
C MET A 386 16.42 -9.55 10.44
N THR A 387 16.15 -10.66 11.13
CA THR A 387 15.23 -11.69 10.67
C THR A 387 14.20 -11.97 11.76
N ILE A 388 12.98 -12.23 11.32
CA ILE A 388 11.79 -12.35 12.17
C ILE A 388 11.02 -13.56 11.71
N THR A 389 10.73 -14.46 12.62
CA THR A 389 9.96 -15.68 12.39
C THR A 389 8.80 -15.75 13.37
N SER A 390 7.91 -16.72 13.23
CA SER A 390 6.80 -16.93 14.18
C SER A 390 7.26 -17.18 15.63
N SER A 391 8.50 -17.63 15.85
CA SER A 391 9.02 -17.97 17.18
C SER A 391 10.17 -17.10 17.65
N GLU A 392 10.89 -16.44 16.74
CA GLU A 392 12.16 -15.77 17.06
C GLU A 392 12.33 -14.45 16.32
N MET A 393 12.95 -13.51 17.02
CA MET A 393 13.37 -12.20 16.51
C MET A 393 14.88 -12.10 16.70
N ASN A 394 15.63 -12.16 15.60
CA ASN A 394 17.09 -12.25 15.62
C ASN A 394 17.71 -11.07 14.88
N CYS A 395 18.63 -10.36 15.52
CA CYS A 395 19.52 -9.46 14.81
C CYS A 395 20.62 -10.27 14.10
N LEU A 396 20.89 -9.95 12.84
CA LEU A 396 21.93 -10.58 12.01
C LEU A 396 23.15 -9.66 11.82
N LYS A 397 22.95 -8.35 11.93
CA LYS A 397 24.04 -7.35 11.87
C LYS A 397 23.69 -6.10 12.66
N CYS A 398 24.64 -5.65 13.47
CA CYS A 398 24.56 -4.42 14.25
C CYS A 398 25.17 -3.23 13.49
N ASN A 399 24.83 -2.01 13.91
CA ASN A 399 25.49 -0.79 13.42
C ASN A 399 26.96 -0.72 13.87
N SER A 400 27.72 0.24 13.32
CA SER A 400 29.13 0.47 13.66
C SER A 400 29.44 0.79 15.13
N LYS A 401 28.42 1.07 15.95
CA LYS A 401 28.56 1.45 17.37
C LYS A 401 28.30 0.30 18.34
N THR A 402 27.92 -0.87 17.84
CA THR A 402 27.54 -2.04 18.65
C THR A 402 28.05 -3.34 18.02
N GLN A 403 28.16 -4.40 18.81
CA GLN A 403 28.57 -5.72 18.36
C GLN A 403 27.44 -6.74 18.50
N LEU A 404 27.43 -7.75 17.65
CA LEU A 404 26.43 -8.81 17.67
C LEU A 404 26.83 -9.91 18.66
N LEU A 405 26.03 -10.11 19.71
CA LEU A 405 26.23 -11.18 20.67
C LEU A 405 24.89 -11.86 20.97
N ASN A 406 24.79 -13.18 20.74
CA ASN A 406 23.57 -13.97 20.95
C ASN A 406 22.33 -13.32 20.27
N ASN A 407 22.47 -12.97 18.99
CA ASN A 407 21.43 -12.34 18.16
C ASN A 407 20.94 -10.96 18.65
N LYS A 408 21.68 -10.29 19.54
CA LYS A 408 21.37 -8.96 20.06
C LYS A 408 22.56 -8.01 19.88
N CYS A 409 22.25 -6.73 19.68
CA CYS A 409 23.28 -5.70 19.62
C CYS A 409 23.61 -5.20 21.02
N VAL A 410 24.88 -5.31 21.40
CA VAL A 410 25.40 -4.83 22.69
C VAL A 410 26.48 -3.78 22.45
N ASN A 411 26.72 -2.93 23.44
CA ASN A 411 27.76 -1.91 23.36
C ASN A 411 29.13 -2.55 23.09
N LEU A 412 29.97 -1.85 22.33
CA LEU A 412 31.36 -2.24 22.10
C LEU A 412 32.14 -2.34 23.41
N GLU A 413 33.12 -3.24 23.44
CA GLU A 413 34.03 -3.39 24.58
C GLU A 413 34.84 -2.11 24.80
N LYS A 414 34.59 -1.42 25.93
CA LYS A 414 35.19 -0.11 26.23
C LYS A 414 36.72 -0.12 26.21
N ASN A 415 37.32 -1.27 26.52
CA ASN A 415 38.76 -1.45 26.58
C ASN A 415 39.37 -1.98 25.28
N CYS A 416 38.58 -2.08 24.21
CA CYS A 416 39.08 -2.45 22.90
C CYS A 416 39.64 -1.24 22.13
N LEU A 417 40.66 -1.49 21.31
CA LEU A 417 41.32 -0.50 20.46
C LEU A 417 41.05 -0.77 18.98
N ILE A 418 41.05 -2.04 18.55
CA ILE A 418 40.80 -2.45 17.16
C ILE A 418 39.71 -3.50 17.15
N TYR A 419 38.74 -3.32 16.25
CA TYR A 419 37.62 -4.23 16.05
C TYR A 419 37.70 -4.88 14.66
N ASP A 420 37.16 -6.08 14.53
CA ASP A 420 36.99 -6.76 13.24
C ASP A 420 35.75 -6.26 12.47
N ALA A 421 35.46 -6.86 11.31
CA ALA A 421 34.32 -6.50 10.47
C ALA A 421 32.94 -6.79 11.10
N ASN A 422 32.88 -7.59 12.16
CA ASN A 422 31.68 -7.89 12.95
C ASN A 422 31.63 -7.10 14.26
N ASN A 423 32.52 -6.13 14.42
CA ASN A 423 32.72 -5.33 15.61
C ASN A 423 33.15 -6.14 16.85
N HIS A 424 33.71 -7.34 16.69
CA HIS A 424 34.35 -8.05 17.81
C HIS A 424 35.72 -7.43 18.10
N CYS A 425 36.13 -7.43 19.36
CA CYS A 425 37.43 -6.93 19.70
C CYS A 425 38.54 -7.84 19.17
N SER A 426 39.46 -7.29 18.38
CA SER A 426 40.65 -7.99 17.90
C SER A 426 41.92 -7.53 18.62
N PHE A 427 41.90 -6.36 19.26
CA PHE A 427 43.05 -5.84 19.99
C PHE A 427 42.64 -4.89 21.13
N CYS A 428 43.13 -5.16 22.35
CA CYS A 428 42.80 -4.39 23.55
C CYS A 428 43.72 -3.17 23.75
N LYS A 429 43.24 -2.18 24.52
CA LYS A 429 44.05 -1.07 25.02
C LYS A 429 45.17 -1.57 25.92
N TYR A 430 46.22 -0.77 26.05
CA TYR A 430 47.36 -1.05 26.93
C TYR A 430 46.91 -1.40 28.36
N GLY A 431 47.44 -2.50 28.89
CA GLY A 431 47.09 -3.02 30.22
C GLY A 431 45.86 -3.93 30.25
N TYR A 432 45.24 -4.21 29.09
CA TYR A 432 44.15 -5.17 28.95
C TYR A 432 44.55 -6.29 27.97
N LEU A 433 44.03 -7.49 28.22
CA LEU A 433 44.33 -8.70 27.46
C LEU A 433 43.05 -9.26 26.84
N LEU A 434 43.15 -9.71 25.59
CA LEU A 434 42.02 -10.33 24.89
C LEU A 434 41.80 -11.76 25.39
N ASN A 435 40.60 -12.07 25.87
CA ASN A 435 40.23 -13.42 26.27
C ASN A 435 39.62 -14.23 25.09
N LYS A 436 39.26 -15.49 25.33
CA LYS A 436 38.65 -16.38 24.31
C LYS A 436 37.25 -15.94 23.84
N ASN A 437 36.59 -15.07 24.60
CA ASN A 437 35.28 -14.53 24.28
C ASN A 437 35.37 -13.16 23.58
N ASN A 438 36.56 -12.74 23.15
CA ASN A 438 36.84 -11.42 22.57
C ASN A 438 36.58 -10.24 23.52
N GLU A 439 36.70 -10.45 24.83
CA GLU A 439 36.59 -9.40 25.85
C GLU A 439 37.98 -8.98 26.32
N CYS A 440 38.11 -7.68 26.64
CA CYS A 440 39.35 -7.11 27.15
C CYS A 440 39.36 -7.12 28.67
N VAL A 441 40.09 -8.07 29.26
CA VAL A 441 40.23 -8.21 30.71
C VAL A 441 41.48 -7.51 31.21
N GLN A 442 41.43 -6.91 32.40
CA GLN A 442 42.58 -6.22 32.97
C GLN A 442 43.75 -7.19 33.20
N SER A 443 44.94 -6.79 32.77
CA SER A 443 46.16 -7.58 32.95
C SER A 443 46.58 -7.61 34.42
N THR A 444 46.85 -8.81 34.95
CA THR A 444 47.34 -9.01 36.32
C THR A 444 48.80 -9.48 36.39
N ASN A 445 49.36 -9.93 35.27
CA ASN A 445 50.73 -10.45 35.18
C ASN A 445 51.75 -9.40 34.70
N GLY A 446 51.33 -8.15 34.48
CA GLY A 446 52.15 -7.08 33.91
C GLY A 446 52.44 -7.24 32.42
N CYS A 447 51.58 -7.97 31.72
CA CYS A 447 51.51 -7.93 30.27
C CYS A 447 50.74 -6.67 29.83
N LEU A 448 51.34 -5.85 28.99
CA LEU A 448 50.73 -4.63 28.47
C LEU A 448 49.89 -4.86 27.22
N VAL A 449 50.28 -5.83 26.39
CA VAL A 449 49.61 -6.16 25.13
C VAL A 449 49.64 -7.66 24.96
N GLY A 450 48.49 -8.30 24.74
CA GLY A 450 48.43 -9.74 24.61
C GLY A 450 47.03 -10.31 24.56
N THR A 451 46.98 -11.64 24.57
CA THR A 451 45.81 -12.43 24.93
C THR A 451 45.97 -12.93 26.37
N THR A 452 44.93 -13.50 26.96
CA THR A 452 45.01 -14.15 28.27
C THR A 452 46.00 -15.32 28.31
N GLU A 453 46.36 -15.88 27.15
CA GLU A 453 47.30 -17.00 27.02
C GLU A 453 48.71 -16.59 26.58
N ASN A 454 48.83 -15.50 25.81
CA ASN A 454 50.09 -15.09 25.20
C ASN A 454 50.30 -13.59 25.38
N CYS A 455 51.39 -13.21 26.04
CA CYS A 455 51.84 -11.83 26.06
C CYS A 455 52.70 -11.49 24.84
N TYR A 456 52.54 -10.28 24.32
CA TYR A 456 53.32 -9.72 23.22
C TYR A 456 54.19 -8.52 23.63
N LYS A 457 53.91 -7.91 24.80
CA LYS A 457 54.71 -6.83 25.39
C LYS A 457 54.52 -6.75 26.89
N CYS A 458 55.59 -6.75 27.67
CA CYS A 458 55.54 -6.59 29.13
C CYS A 458 55.72 -5.14 29.59
N GLU A 459 55.41 -4.88 30.85
CA GLU A 459 55.76 -3.64 31.56
C GLU A 459 57.29 -3.39 31.56
N THR A 460 57.70 -2.13 31.72
CA THR A 460 59.10 -1.68 31.67
C THR A 460 60.01 -2.21 32.80
N ASN A 461 59.48 -2.99 33.74
CA ASN A 461 60.22 -3.67 34.79
C ASN A 461 60.14 -5.22 34.68
N LYS A 462 59.53 -5.73 33.60
CA LYS A 462 59.35 -7.16 33.34
C LYS A 462 59.90 -7.53 31.97
N GLN A 463 60.24 -8.81 31.82
CA GLN A 463 60.76 -9.37 30.59
C GLN A 463 59.85 -10.49 30.10
N MET A 464 59.64 -10.55 28.79
CA MET A 464 58.89 -11.63 28.17
C MET A 464 59.76 -12.88 28.04
N ILE A 465 59.40 -13.96 28.75
CA ILE A 465 60.01 -15.28 28.64
C ILE A 465 58.91 -16.29 28.34
N ASN A 466 59.04 -17.03 27.24
CA ASN A 466 58.02 -17.99 26.77
C ASN A 466 56.61 -17.38 26.70
N ARG A 467 56.49 -16.13 26.23
CA ARG A 467 55.24 -15.36 26.13
C ARG A 467 54.58 -15.03 27.47
N ILE A 468 55.29 -15.16 28.59
CA ILE A 468 54.85 -14.75 29.92
C ILE A 468 55.76 -13.62 30.42
N CYS A 469 55.18 -12.64 31.11
CA CYS A 469 55.95 -11.58 31.74
C CYS A 469 56.48 -12.02 33.10
N VAL A 470 57.79 -12.04 33.24
CA VAL A 470 58.46 -12.36 34.50
C VAL A 470 59.30 -11.17 34.97
N THR A 471 59.35 -10.98 36.29
CA THR A 471 60.24 -9.97 36.89
C THR A 471 61.67 -10.47 36.78
N ASN A 472 62.52 -9.76 36.03
CA ASN A 472 63.94 -10.06 35.94
C ASN A 472 64.72 -8.99 36.71
N THR A 473 65.15 -9.31 37.94
CA THR A 473 65.97 -8.41 38.77
C THR A 473 67.37 -8.17 38.22
N ILE A 474 67.82 -9.03 37.28
CA ILE A 474 69.09 -8.88 36.59
C ILE A 474 68.97 -7.86 35.45
N CYS A 475 67.78 -7.59 34.95
CA CYS A 475 67.59 -6.58 33.91
C CYS A 475 67.40 -5.18 34.52
N LYS A 476 68.35 -4.27 34.31
CA LYS A 476 68.28 -2.85 34.77
C LYS A 476 67.37 -2.00 33.88
N LEU A 477 67.30 -2.30 32.58
CA LEU A 477 66.48 -1.58 31.62
C LEU A 477 65.92 -2.56 30.58
N THR A 478 64.60 -2.57 30.39
CA THR A 478 63.89 -3.44 29.43
C THR A 478 62.90 -2.59 28.62
N ASP A 479 62.69 -2.95 27.36
CA ASP A 479 61.63 -2.39 26.50
C ASP A 479 60.30 -3.18 26.61
N GLY A 480 60.26 -4.18 27.49
CA GLY A 480 59.15 -5.11 27.71
C GLY A 480 59.27 -6.41 26.91
N ASN A 481 60.09 -6.45 25.86
CA ASN A 481 60.32 -7.64 25.02
C ASN A 481 61.71 -8.23 25.25
N SER A 482 62.72 -7.37 25.36
CA SER A 482 64.12 -7.73 25.56
C SER A 482 64.74 -6.88 26.64
N CYS A 483 65.71 -7.45 27.35
CA CYS A 483 66.54 -6.65 28.24
C CYS A 483 67.50 -5.80 27.40
N LEU A 484 67.46 -4.48 27.58
CA LEU A 484 68.36 -3.53 26.93
C LEU A 484 69.64 -3.31 27.75
N LYS A 485 69.60 -3.53 29.07
CA LYS A 485 70.77 -3.41 29.96
C LYS A 485 70.69 -4.36 31.14
N CYS A 486 71.71 -5.20 31.30
CA CYS A 486 71.84 -6.13 32.43
C CYS A 486 72.59 -5.51 33.61
N SER A 487 72.30 -5.96 34.82
CA SER A 487 73.10 -5.74 36.02
C SER A 487 74.28 -6.71 36.09
N ALA A 488 74.10 -7.94 35.55
CA ALA A 488 75.10 -8.97 35.33
C ALA A 488 74.67 -9.87 34.14
N GLY A 489 75.61 -10.55 33.48
CA GLY A 489 75.34 -11.45 32.35
C GLY A 489 75.54 -10.82 30.96
N ASP A 490 75.21 -11.58 29.92
CA ASP A 490 75.37 -11.19 28.52
C ASP A 490 74.15 -10.40 28.04
N TYR A 491 74.35 -9.14 27.66
CA TYR A 491 73.22 -8.32 27.18
C TYR A 491 72.70 -8.73 25.79
N THR A 492 73.48 -9.47 25.00
CA THR A 492 73.06 -9.98 23.68
C THR A 492 72.21 -11.25 23.78
N THR A 493 72.33 -12.01 24.88
CA THR A 493 71.56 -13.23 25.14
C THR A 493 70.65 -13.10 26.36
N ARG A 494 69.98 -11.95 26.54
CA ARG A 494 68.96 -11.74 27.58
C ARG A 494 69.46 -11.88 29.02
N CYS A 495 70.68 -11.41 29.28
CA CYS A 495 71.36 -11.49 30.58
C CYS A 495 71.64 -12.92 31.05
N GLU A 496 71.83 -13.86 30.13
CA GLU A 496 72.34 -15.18 30.49
C GLU A 496 73.75 -15.08 31.10
N SER A 497 74.12 -16.06 31.92
CA SER A 497 75.41 -16.05 32.62
C SER A 497 76.58 -16.03 31.63
N CYS A 498 77.49 -15.06 31.82
CA CYS A 498 78.78 -15.02 31.14
C CYS A 498 79.69 -16.20 31.54
N GLU A 499 80.80 -16.37 30.83
CA GLU A 499 81.89 -17.27 31.26
C GLU A 499 82.35 -16.98 32.70
N ALA A 500 82.95 -17.98 33.35
CA ALA A 500 83.36 -17.90 34.75
C ALA A 500 84.17 -16.62 35.04
N ASN A 501 83.87 -16.00 36.18
CA ASN A 501 84.51 -14.77 36.67
C ASN A 501 84.23 -13.48 35.87
N CYS A 502 83.41 -13.56 34.83
CA CYS A 502 82.87 -12.40 34.13
C CYS A 502 81.54 -11.93 34.77
N GLU A 503 81.39 -10.63 34.97
CA GLU A 503 80.19 -9.98 35.50
C GLU A 503 79.28 -9.45 34.39
N LEU A 504 79.82 -8.83 33.34
CA LEU A 504 79.07 -8.42 32.13
C LEU A 504 79.84 -8.85 30.87
N CYS A 505 79.10 -9.30 29.85
CA CYS A 505 79.67 -9.69 28.57
C CYS A 505 78.80 -9.25 27.38
N GLU A 506 79.40 -9.21 26.20
CA GLU A 506 78.76 -8.96 24.91
C GLU A 506 79.11 -10.09 23.94
N ASN A 507 78.11 -10.80 23.39
CA ASN A 507 78.32 -11.92 22.47
C ASN A 507 79.34 -12.94 23.01
N GLY A 508 79.22 -13.28 24.30
CA GLY A 508 80.12 -14.18 25.01
C GLY A 508 81.50 -13.62 25.38
N LYS A 509 81.83 -12.37 25.01
CA LYS A 509 83.10 -11.71 25.37
C LYS A 509 82.96 -10.87 26.62
N CYS A 510 83.81 -11.08 27.61
CA CYS A 510 83.71 -10.31 28.84
C CYS A 510 84.03 -8.82 28.63
N THR A 511 83.23 -7.95 29.22
CA THR A 511 83.43 -6.49 29.23
C THR A 511 83.65 -5.96 30.65
N LEU A 512 83.14 -6.66 31.67
CA LEU A 512 83.38 -6.36 33.08
C LEU A 512 83.63 -7.64 33.88
N CYS A 513 84.73 -7.71 34.61
CA CYS A 513 85.06 -8.84 35.47
C CYS A 513 84.47 -8.71 36.88
N LYS A 514 84.22 -9.85 37.55
CA LYS A 514 83.86 -9.88 38.97
C LYS A 514 84.99 -9.33 39.84
N GLN A 515 84.67 -8.93 41.06
CA GLN A 515 85.66 -8.42 42.01
C GLN A 515 86.86 -9.37 42.19
N ASN A 516 88.09 -8.83 42.13
CA ASN A 516 89.39 -9.52 42.16
C ASN A 516 89.80 -10.25 40.87
N TYR A 517 89.17 -9.92 39.74
CA TYR A 517 89.56 -10.42 38.42
C TYR A 517 89.80 -9.24 37.47
N LEU A 518 90.78 -9.37 36.57
CA LEU A 518 91.12 -8.35 35.59
C LEU A 518 90.79 -8.81 34.17
N LEU A 519 90.29 -7.91 33.33
CA LEU A 519 89.95 -8.20 31.94
C LEU A 519 91.22 -8.24 31.10
N GLN A 520 91.55 -9.41 30.55
CA GLN A 520 92.68 -9.60 29.65
C GLN A 520 92.30 -9.24 28.20
N ASP A 521 93.28 -8.99 27.34
CA ASP A 521 93.10 -8.68 25.91
C ASP A 521 92.30 -9.76 25.15
N SER A 522 92.27 -11.00 25.67
CA SER A 522 91.46 -12.09 25.15
C SER A 522 89.97 -12.01 25.51
N ASN A 523 89.53 -10.94 26.18
CA ASN A 523 88.19 -10.76 26.76
C ASN A 523 87.81 -11.84 27.79
N LYS A 524 88.80 -12.31 28.57
CA LYS A 524 88.63 -13.28 29.66
C LYS A 524 89.08 -12.67 30.99
N CYS A 525 88.45 -13.11 32.08
CA CYS A 525 88.75 -12.64 33.43
C CYS A 525 89.67 -13.61 34.15
N GLU A 526 90.86 -13.14 34.52
CA GLU A 526 91.84 -13.93 35.26
C GLU A 526 92.03 -13.38 36.67
N TYR A 527 92.26 -14.29 37.63
CA TYR A 527 92.40 -13.94 39.04
C TYR A 527 93.75 -13.27 39.26
N GLU A 528 93.74 -11.99 39.62
CA GLU A 528 94.89 -11.32 40.22
C GLU A 528 94.58 -11.15 41.70
N GLY A 529 95.30 -11.88 42.56
CA GLY A 529 95.14 -11.83 44.01
C GLY A 529 95.55 -10.49 44.67
N ILE A 530 95.52 -9.38 43.93
CA ILE A 530 95.96 -8.06 44.38
C ILE A 530 94.94 -7.01 43.92
N SER A 531 94.12 -6.53 44.84
CA SER A 531 93.17 -5.44 44.59
C SER A 531 93.84 -4.08 44.82
N PHE A 532 93.96 -3.27 43.76
CA PHE A 532 94.22 -1.83 43.88
C PHE A 532 92.96 -1.06 43.47
N THR A 533 92.40 -0.31 44.42
CA THR A 533 91.49 0.79 44.11
C THR A 533 92.31 2.08 44.06
N ASN A 534 92.40 2.69 42.87
CA ASN A 534 92.74 4.11 42.78
C ASN A 534 91.53 4.85 42.25
N GLY A 535 91.06 5.82 43.02
CA GLY A 535 89.82 6.52 42.79
C GLY A 535 89.81 7.22 41.43
N LYS A 536 88.74 6.93 40.67
CA LYS A 536 88.30 7.54 39.40
C LYS A 536 88.90 6.89 38.15
N HIS A 537 88.02 6.16 37.46
CA HIS A 537 88.17 5.43 36.19
C HIS A 537 88.75 4.02 36.29
N ILE A 538 87.84 3.06 36.39
CA ILE A 538 88.01 1.74 35.77
C ILE A 538 87.57 1.92 34.32
N ILE A 539 88.51 1.79 33.38
CA ILE A 539 88.17 1.40 32.01
C ILE A 539 88.28 -0.11 31.98
N SER A 540 87.13 -0.73 32.21
CA SER A 540 86.62 -1.97 31.60
C SER A 540 85.10 -1.85 31.68
#